data_AF-A0A7Y2PM80-F1
#
_entry.id   AF-A0A7Y2PM80-F1
#
_cell.length_a   1.000
_cell.length_b   1.000
_cell.length_c   1.000
_cell.angle_alpha   90.00
_cell.angle_beta   90.00
_cell.angle_gamma   90.00
#
_symmetry.space_group_name_H-M   'P 1'
#
loop_
_entity.id
_entity.type
_entity.pdbx_description
1 polymer ?
#
loop_
_entity_poly.entity_id
_entity_poly.type
_entity_poly.pdbx_seq_one_letter_code
_entity_poly.pdbx_strand_id
1 'polypeptide(L)'
;MHSITLTQALLLTLMAIIVGVDFWLEAFFLFRPIIVGTLTGLILGDVHTGLIAGGLTELAFAGLTPAGGTQPPNPILAGLMTTVIAFTTGVDPKTALGLALPFSFLMQYIILFYYSTFSFFMAKADKYAEEANIKGLAKINILTTSIVALSYGIIVFLSVYVAQDLMKTIVQSMPAWLAHGFEVAGGMLPAVGFGMLLRVMMRAEYTPYFIIGFFIASFLPFSNLLPVAVIGAALALYEYFRMKEQPVALNNDVATKGEDYSEGI
;
A
#
# COMPACT_ATOMS: atom_id res chain seq x y z
N MET A 1 -25.41 9.37 10.03
CA MET A 1 -24.10 9.66 10.64
C MET A 1 -23.91 8.71 11.81
N HIS A 2 -22.88 7.86 11.74
CA HIS A 2 -22.66 6.79 12.70
C HIS A 2 -21.49 7.15 13.61
N SER A 3 -21.65 6.96 14.92
CA SER A 3 -20.54 6.92 15.86
C SER A 3 -19.98 5.50 15.89
N ILE A 4 -18.68 5.37 16.12
CA ILE A 4 -18.05 4.06 16.21
C ILE A 4 -18.22 3.56 17.64
N THR A 5 -18.91 2.43 17.77
CA THR A 5 -19.09 1.79 19.08
C THR A 5 -17.77 1.22 19.58
N LEU A 6 -17.63 1.10 20.91
CA LEU A 6 -16.44 0.50 21.51
C LEU A 6 -16.17 -0.91 20.96
N THR A 7 -17.22 -1.71 20.74
CA THR A 7 -17.10 -3.04 20.16
C THR A 7 -16.52 -3.01 18.76
N GLN A 8 -17.00 -2.11 17.90
CA GLN A 8 -16.46 -1.95 16.54
C GLN A 8 -15.01 -1.48 16.58
N ALA A 9 -14.66 -0.55 17.46
CA ALA A 9 -13.30 -0.10 17.64
C ALA A 9 -12.37 -1.26 18.06
N LEU A 10 -12.78 -2.09 19.02
CA LEU A 10 -11.99 -3.26 19.44
C LEU A 10 -11.84 -4.30 18.32
N LEU A 11 -12.87 -4.53 17.51
CA LEU A 11 -12.80 -5.42 16.35
C LEU A 11 -11.85 -4.86 15.28
N LEU A 12 -11.88 -3.56 15.00
CA LEU A 12 -10.96 -2.89 14.08
C LEU A 12 -9.51 -2.95 14.59
N THR A 13 -9.31 -2.78 15.89
CA THR A 13 -8.00 -2.96 16.55
C THR A 13 -7.47 -4.38 16.40
N LEU A 14 -8.30 -5.39 16.65
CA LEU A 14 -7.92 -6.78 16.49
C LEU A 14 -7.57 -7.09 15.03
N MET A 15 -8.39 -6.61 14.09
CA MET A 15 -8.11 -6.73 12.66
C MET A 15 -6.78 -6.04 12.31
N ALA A 16 -6.52 -4.84 12.84
CA ALA A 16 -5.30 -4.07 12.60
C ALA A 16 -4.04 -4.79 13.09
N ILE A 17 -4.11 -5.48 14.23
CA ILE A 17 -3.02 -6.31 14.75
C ILE A 17 -2.69 -7.43 13.76
N ILE A 18 -3.71 -8.14 13.26
CA ILE A 18 -3.53 -9.27 12.33
C ILE A 18 -2.94 -8.79 11.00
N VAL A 19 -3.55 -7.77 10.38
CA VAL A 19 -3.05 -7.26 9.10
C VAL A 19 -1.71 -6.54 9.24
N GLY A 20 -1.43 -5.94 10.40
CA GLY A 20 -0.15 -5.30 10.71
C GLY A 20 1.00 -6.31 10.82
N VAL A 21 0.75 -7.47 11.43
CA VAL A 21 1.69 -8.60 11.40
C VAL A 21 1.90 -9.08 9.97
N ASP A 22 0.83 -9.22 9.20
CA ASP A 22 0.93 -9.65 7.80
C ASP A 22 1.68 -8.64 6.92
N PHE A 23 1.54 -7.33 7.14
CA PHE A 23 2.34 -6.32 6.45
C PHE A 23 3.81 -6.37 6.83
N TRP A 24 4.12 -6.72 8.08
CA TRP A 24 5.51 -6.85 8.52
C TRP A 24 6.20 -8.09 7.93
N LEU A 25 5.45 -9.18 7.74
CA LEU A 25 5.96 -10.44 7.21
C LEU A 25 5.76 -10.61 5.70
N GLU A 26 4.83 -9.86 5.12
CA GLU A 26 4.38 -9.90 3.72
C GLU A 26 4.04 -11.33 3.21
N ALA A 27 3.40 -12.13 4.06
CA ALA A 27 3.17 -13.55 3.78
C ALA A 27 1.86 -13.83 3.01
N PHE A 28 0.75 -13.26 3.45
CA PHE A 28 -0.58 -13.56 2.93
C PHE A 28 -1.21 -12.40 2.15
N PHE A 29 -0.59 -11.22 2.18
CA PHE A 29 -1.09 -10.01 1.50
C PHE A 29 -2.48 -9.56 1.98
N LEU A 30 -2.85 -9.87 3.22
CA LEU A 30 -4.06 -9.37 3.89
C LEU A 30 -4.02 -7.87 4.14
N PHE A 31 -2.82 -7.28 4.20
CA PHE A 31 -2.61 -5.85 4.37
C PHE A 31 -3.05 -5.00 3.17
N ARG A 32 -3.37 -5.63 2.02
CA ARG A 32 -3.76 -4.88 0.83
C ARG A 32 -5.03 -4.04 1.11
N PRO A 33 -5.04 -2.75 0.76
CA PRO A 33 -6.14 -1.84 1.03
C PRO A 33 -7.52 -2.35 0.65
N ILE A 34 -7.65 -3.10 -0.46
CA ILE A 34 -8.94 -3.70 -0.86
C ILE A 34 -9.48 -4.68 0.20
N ILE A 35 -8.62 -5.50 0.81
CA ILE A 35 -9.00 -6.44 1.86
C ILE A 35 -9.28 -5.68 3.15
N VAL A 36 -8.37 -4.78 3.54
CA VAL A 36 -8.50 -3.97 4.76
C VAL A 36 -9.78 -3.13 4.74
N GLY A 37 -10.07 -2.44 3.64
CA GLY A 37 -11.28 -1.62 3.47
C GLY A 37 -12.54 -2.48 3.52
N THR A 38 -12.54 -3.64 2.86
CA THR A 38 -13.70 -4.56 2.87
C THR A 38 -13.97 -5.10 4.28
N LEU A 39 -12.94 -5.54 5.01
CA LEU A 39 -13.07 -6.00 6.41
C LEU A 39 -13.51 -4.87 7.33
N THR A 40 -12.99 -3.66 7.12
CA THR A 40 -13.39 -2.47 7.87
C THR A 40 -14.88 -2.17 7.65
N GLY A 41 -15.34 -2.18 6.39
CA GLY A 41 -16.75 -2.00 6.05
C GLY A 41 -17.66 -3.06 6.66
N LEU A 42 -17.20 -4.33 6.67
CA LEU A 42 -17.93 -5.42 7.32
C LEU A 42 -18.10 -5.20 8.83
N ILE A 43 -17.04 -4.76 9.52
CA ILE A 43 -17.10 -4.45 10.96
C ILE A 43 -18.00 -3.24 11.25
N LEU A 44 -17.98 -2.24 10.36
CA LEU A 44 -18.80 -1.03 10.49
C LEU A 44 -20.27 -1.27 10.09
N GLY A 45 -20.58 -2.33 9.35
CA GLY A 45 -21.92 -2.65 8.85
C GLY A 45 -22.24 -2.06 7.47
N ASP A 46 -21.25 -1.51 6.76
CA ASP A 46 -21.37 -0.98 5.40
C ASP A 46 -20.23 -1.51 4.52
N VAL A 47 -20.44 -2.72 4.00
CA VAL A 47 -19.48 -3.41 3.13
C VAL A 47 -19.30 -2.67 1.81
N HIS A 48 -20.35 -2.02 1.29
CA HIS A 48 -20.29 -1.33 0.00
C HIS A 48 -19.33 -0.14 0.05
N THR A 49 -19.46 0.70 1.09
CA THR A 49 -18.52 1.81 1.33
C THR A 49 -17.11 1.28 1.55
N GLY A 50 -16.94 0.20 2.32
CA GLY A 50 -15.63 -0.43 2.53
C GLY A 50 -14.97 -0.97 1.27
N LEU A 51 -15.75 -1.57 0.37
CA LEU A 51 -15.24 -2.11 -0.89
C LEU A 51 -14.80 -1.00 -1.85
N ILE A 52 -15.59 0.08 -1.97
CA ILE A 52 -15.24 1.24 -2.80
C ILE A 52 -14.02 1.96 -2.23
N ALA A 53 -14.00 2.23 -0.92
CA ALA A 53 -12.88 2.87 -0.23
C ALA A 53 -11.59 2.04 -0.37
N GLY A 54 -11.67 0.73 -0.14
CA GLY A 54 -10.57 -0.20 -0.31
C GLY A 54 -10.06 -0.22 -1.75
N GLY A 55 -10.94 -0.27 -2.74
CA GLY A 55 -10.57 -0.27 -4.16
C GLY A 55 -9.91 1.03 -4.61
N LEU A 56 -10.44 2.19 -4.22
CA LEU A 56 -9.81 3.48 -4.52
C LEU A 56 -8.42 3.60 -3.89
N THR A 57 -8.29 3.15 -2.64
CA THR A 57 -7.00 3.12 -1.94
C THR A 57 -6.04 2.16 -2.63
N GLU A 58 -6.50 0.98 -3.05
CA GLU A 58 -5.69 -0.01 -3.76
C GLU A 58 -5.08 0.58 -5.03
N LEU A 59 -5.89 1.30 -5.82
CA LEU A 59 -5.44 1.95 -7.05
C LEU A 59 -4.45 3.09 -6.76
N ALA A 60 -4.69 3.87 -5.71
CA ALA A 60 -3.78 4.93 -5.27
C ALA A 60 -2.42 4.39 -4.82
N PHE A 61 -2.40 3.23 -4.17
CA PHE A 61 -1.20 2.61 -3.62
C PHE A 61 -0.55 1.59 -4.55
N ALA A 62 -1.10 1.38 -5.75
CA ALA A 62 -0.62 0.36 -6.68
C ALA A 62 0.88 0.52 -7.00
N GLY A 63 1.40 1.75 -7.05
CA GLY A 63 2.81 2.06 -7.35
C GLY A 63 3.70 2.36 -6.16
N LEU A 64 3.18 2.22 -4.95
CA LEU A 64 3.90 2.47 -3.72
C LEU A 64 4.51 1.17 -3.20
N THR A 65 5.58 0.72 -3.87
CA THR A 65 6.38 -0.42 -3.41
C THR A 65 7.55 0.07 -2.55
N PRO A 66 7.79 -0.52 -1.36
CA PRO A 66 8.99 -0.23 -0.58
C PRO A 66 10.25 -0.51 -1.40
N ALA A 67 11.16 0.45 -1.45
CA ALA A 67 12.47 0.32 -2.08
C ALA A 67 13.56 0.67 -1.08
N GLY A 68 14.36 -0.34 -0.71
CA GLY A 68 15.39 -0.21 0.32
C GLY A 68 14.83 0.24 1.67
N GLY A 69 15.53 1.16 2.34
CA GLY A 69 15.12 1.70 3.64
C GLY A 69 13.99 2.74 3.58
N THR A 70 13.54 3.14 2.38
CA THR A 70 12.46 4.12 2.23
C THR A 70 11.11 3.41 2.32
N GLN A 71 10.32 3.79 3.31
CA GLN A 71 8.96 3.28 3.46
C GLN A 71 7.98 4.22 2.76
N PRO A 72 7.12 3.71 1.86
CA PRO A 72 6.02 4.49 1.33
C PRO A 72 4.96 4.75 2.41
N PRO A 73 3.96 5.61 2.13
CA PRO A 73 2.80 5.78 2.99
C PRO A 73 2.17 4.44 3.35
N ASN A 74 1.66 4.32 4.58
CA ASN A 74 1.14 3.05 5.07
C ASN A 74 -0.23 2.69 4.41
N PRO A 75 -0.33 1.57 3.67
CA PRO A 75 -1.54 1.21 2.94
C PRO A 75 -2.68 0.74 3.85
N ILE A 76 -2.38 0.09 4.99
CA ILE A 76 -3.39 -0.39 5.95
C ILE A 76 -4.17 0.79 6.51
N LEU A 77 -3.45 1.79 7.04
CA LEU A 77 -4.09 2.96 7.64
C LEU A 77 -4.81 3.81 6.59
N ALA A 78 -4.29 3.89 5.36
CA ALA A 78 -5.00 4.55 4.28
C ALA A 78 -6.35 3.88 4.00
N GLY A 79 -6.40 2.56 3.82
CA GLY A 79 -7.63 1.85 3.49
C GLY A 79 -8.64 1.83 4.64
N LEU A 80 -8.16 1.60 5.86
CA LEU A 80 -8.98 1.60 7.07
C LEU A 80 -9.57 2.98 7.34
N MET A 81 -8.75 4.03 7.36
CA MET A 81 -9.21 5.37 7.69
C MET A 81 -10.07 5.99 6.59
N THR A 82 -9.82 5.67 5.30
CA THR A 82 -10.72 6.07 4.21
C THR A 82 -12.13 5.52 4.45
N THR A 83 -12.23 4.24 4.82
CA THR A 83 -13.52 3.59 5.10
C THR A 83 -14.19 4.19 6.34
N VAL A 84 -13.43 4.37 7.42
CA VAL A 84 -13.92 4.93 8.69
C VAL A 84 -14.42 6.37 8.50
N ILE A 85 -13.67 7.21 7.80
CA ILE A 85 -14.02 8.61 7.55
C ILE A 85 -15.27 8.69 6.66
N ALA A 86 -15.32 7.92 5.57
CA ALA A 86 -16.49 7.87 4.69
C ALA A 86 -17.75 7.46 5.45
N PHE A 87 -17.66 6.41 6.28
CA PHE A 87 -18.78 5.90 7.06
C PHE A 87 -19.27 6.86 8.15
N THR A 88 -18.34 7.45 8.93
CA THR A 88 -18.69 8.29 10.08
C THR A 88 -19.19 9.68 9.67
N THR A 89 -18.57 10.27 8.65
CA THR A 89 -18.86 11.64 8.21
C THR A 89 -19.84 11.70 7.04
N GLY A 90 -20.05 10.60 6.32
CA GLY A 90 -20.95 10.53 5.16
C GLY A 90 -20.40 11.18 3.90
N VAL A 91 -19.09 11.51 3.87
CA VAL A 91 -18.42 12.03 2.68
C VAL A 91 -18.14 10.93 1.68
N ASP A 92 -18.01 11.29 0.40
CA ASP A 92 -17.65 10.35 -0.65
C ASP A 92 -16.28 9.68 -0.36
N PRO A 93 -16.13 8.37 -0.65
CA PRO A 93 -14.87 7.65 -0.46
C PRO A 93 -13.65 8.30 -1.13
N LYS A 94 -13.82 9.04 -2.24
CA LYS A 94 -12.71 9.77 -2.90
C LYS A 94 -12.20 10.90 -2.01
N THR A 95 -13.10 11.68 -1.42
CA THR A 95 -12.75 12.74 -0.48
C THR A 95 -12.16 12.15 0.81
N ALA A 96 -12.76 11.07 1.31
CA ALA A 96 -12.25 10.37 2.48
C ALA A 96 -10.81 9.85 2.28
N LEU A 97 -10.45 9.45 1.06
CA LEU A 97 -9.09 8.97 0.75
C LEU A 97 -8.06 10.08 0.94
N GLY A 98 -8.35 11.29 0.46
CA GLY A 98 -7.48 12.45 0.69
C GLY A 98 -7.33 12.78 2.19
N LEU A 99 -8.42 12.66 2.94
CA LEU A 99 -8.45 12.91 4.39
C LEU A 99 -7.77 11.81 5.21
N ALA A 100 -7.62 10.61 4.66
CA ALA A 100 -6.98 9.47 5.33
C ALA A 100 -5.45 9.52 5.26
N LEU A 101 -4.87 10.25 4.29
CA LEU A 101 -3.41 10.31 4.08
C LEU A 101 -2.60 10.74 5.31
N PRO A 102 -3.02 11.72 6.14
CA PRO A 102 -2.29 12.06 7.36
C PRO A 102 -2.06 10.87 8.31
N PHE A 103 -3.04 9.96 8.42
CA PHE A 103 -2.92 8.73 9.23
C PHE A 103 -1.97 7.72 8.57
N SER A 104 -2.01 7.64 7.24
CA SER A 104 -1.09 6.82 6.46
C SER A 104 0.37 7.28 6.63
N PHE A 105 0.63 8.58 6.58
CA PHE A 105 1.94 9.17 6.83
C PHE A 105 2.39 9.01 8.29
N LEU A 106 1.49 9.21 9.25
CA LEU A 106 1.78 9.00 10.67
C LEU A 106 2.32 7.59 10.91
N MET A 107 1.63 6.58 10.37
CA MET A 107 2.06 5.20 10.55
C MET A 107 3.36 4.89 9.80
N GLN A 108 3.58 5.45 8.62
CA GLN A 108 4.86 5.37 7.91
C GLN A 108 6.03 5.86 8.79
N TYR A 109 5.89 7.02 9.44
CA TYR A 109 6.93 7.54 10.33
C TYR A 109 7.14 6.68 11.58
N ILE A 110 6.09 6.09 12.13
CA ILE A 110 6.18 5.15 13.25
C ILE A 110 6.98 3.90 12.85
N ILE A 111 6.73 3.35 11.65
CA ILE A 111 7.49 2.20 11.15
C ILE A 111 8.96 2.57 10.91
N LEU A 112 9.24 3.73 10.31
CA LEU A 112 10.61 4.22 10.14
C LEU A 112 11.33 4.39 11.49
N PHE A 113 10.63 4.86 12.51
CA PHE A 113 11.16 4.92 13.87
C PHE A 113 11.51 3.53 14.43
N TYR A 114 10.70 2.51 14.13
CA TYR A 114 11.03 1.14 14.50
C TYR A 114 12.25 0.59 13.77
N TYR A 115 12.47 0.92 12.50
CA TYR A 115 13.70 0.52 11.80
C TYR A 115 14.95 1.05 12.51
N SER A 116 14.92 2.31 12.95
CA SER A 116 16.00 2.88 13.74
C SER A 116 16.13 2.22 15.11
N THR A 117 15.02 2.00 15.82
CA THR A 117 15.02 1.44 17.18
C THR A 117 15.39 -0.05 17.20
N PHE A 118 15.02 -0.81 16.18
CA PHE A 118 15.30 -2.24 16.11
C PHE A 118 16.77 -2.57 15.84
N SER A 119 17.55 -1.60 15.35
CA SER A 119 19.02 -1.71 15.27
C SER A 119 19.66 -2.03 16.63
N PHE A 120 19.11 -1.54 17.74
CA PHE A 120 19.60 -1.86 19.09
C PHE A 120 19.47 -3.34 19.46
N PHE A 121 18.55 -4.07 18.83
CA PHE A 121 18.39 -5.51 19.05
C PHE A 121 19.36 -6.36 18.23
N MET A 122 19.99 -5.79 17.18
CA MET A 122 20.87 -6.53 16.27
C MET A 122 22.16 -7.00 16.95
N ALA A 123 22.77 -6.16 17.80
CA ALA A 123 23.94 -6.57 18.59
C ALA A 123 23.69 -7.83 19.44
N LYS A 124 22.45 -8.00 19.92
CA LYS A 124 22.03 -9.19 20.68
C LYS A 124 21.71 -10.37 19.76
N ALA A 125 21.20 -10.10 18.56
CA ALA A 125 20.99 -11.12 17.53
C ALA A 125 22.33 -11.72 17.07
N ASP A 126 23.36 -10.90 16.85
CA ASP A 126 24.70 -11.33 16.47
C ASP A 126 25.30 -12.27 17.53
N LYS A 127 25.21 -11.88 18.81
CA LYS A 127 25.65 -12.73 19.92
C LYS A 127 24.91 -14.08 19.96
N TYR A 128 23.58 -14.08 19.74
CA TYR A 128 22.82 -15.33 19.69
C TYR A 128 23.15 -16.19 18.47
N ALA A 129 23.58 -15.59 17.36
CA ALA A 129 24.06 -16.30 16.20
C ALA A 129 25.42 -16.97 16.46
N GLU A 130 26.37 -16.25 17.09
CA GLU A 130 27.67 -16.79 17.49
C GLU A 130 27.53 -17.96 18.48
N GLU A 131 26.59 -17.88 19.42
CA GLU A 131 26.30 -18.93 20.40
C GLU A 131 25.43 -20.08 19.83
N ALA A 132 25.08 -20.05 18.54
CA ALA A 132 24.15 -20.97 17.89
C ALA A 132 22.79 -21.13 18.63
N ASN A 133 22.35 -20.07 19.32
CA ASN A 133 21.15 -20.06 20.14
C ASN A 133 19.91 -19.70 19.31
N ILE A 134 19.38 -20.69 18.59
CA ILE A 134 18.18 -20.55 17.75
C ILE A 134 16.96 -20.01 18.53
N LYS A 135 16.80 -20.44 19.78
CA LYS A 135 15.67 -19.99 20.63
C LYS A 135 15.79 -18.52 21.01
N GLY A 136 17.00 -18.02 21.24
CA GLY A 136 17.26 -16.62 21.54
C GLY A 136 16.93 -15.73 20.34
N LEU A 137 17.37 -16.14 19.15
CA LEU A 137 17.10 -15.41 17.91
C LEU A 137 15.60 -15.37 17.57
N ALA A 138 14.91 -16.51 17.67
CA ALA A 138 13.47 -16.58 17.45
C ALA A 138 12.68 -15.66 18.40
N LYS A 139 13.08 -15.59 19.68
CA LYS A 139 12.45 -14.69 20.65
C LYS A 139 12.61 -13.22 20.30
N ILE A 140 13.76 -12.80 19.77
CA ILE A 140 13.97 -11.41 19.32
C ILE A 140 12.99 -11.10 18.18
N ASN A 141 12.89 -11.97 17.18
CA ASN A 141 12.00 -11.77 16.04
C ASN A 141 10.52 -11.71 16.47
N ILE A 142 10.08 -12.64 17.33
CA ILE A 142 8.71 -12.61 17.85
C ILE A 142 8.45 -11.35 18.66
N LEU A 143 9.43 -10.89 19.45
CA LEU A 143 9.30 -9.68 20.26
C LEU A 143 9.15 -8.42 19.39
N THR A 144 10.03 -8.23 18.40
CA THR A 144 9.97 -7.07 17.51
C THR A 144 8.69 -7.07 16.69
N THR A 145 8.28 -8.22 16.16
CA THR A 145 7.00 -8.38 15.46
C THR A 145 5.80 -8.07 16.36
N SER A 146 5.82 -8.54 17.62
CA SER A 146 4.75 -8.25 18.59
C SER A 146 4.65 -6.77 18.94
N ILE A 147 5.79 -6.06 19.04
CA ILE A 147 5.82 -4.61 19.27
C ILE A 147 5.11 -3.90 18.11
N VAL A 148 5.48 -4.22 16.87
CA VAL A 148 4.85 -3.63 15.68
C VAL A 148 3.35 -3.92 15.65
N ALA A 149 2.96 -5.17 15.88
CA ALA A 149 1.57 -5.61 15.89
C ALA A 149 0.72 -4.82 16.90
N LEU A 150 1.20 -4.70 18.14
CA LEU A 150 0.53 -3.94 19.20
C LEU A 150 0.44 -2.46 18.84
N SER A 151 1.46 -1.89 18.22
CA SER A 151 1.45 -0.50 17.77
C SER A 151 0.40 -0.24 16.69
N TYR A 152 0.23 -1.14 15.71
CA TYR A 152 -0.89 -1.05 14.77
C TYR A 152 -2.24 -1.02 15.50
N GLY A 153 -2.44 -1.92 16.44
CA GLY A 153 -3.66 -1.98 17.24
C GLY A 153 -3.91 -0.68 18.02
N ILE A 154 -2.89 -0.17 18.72
CA ILE A 154 -2.99 1.06 19.52
C ILE A 154 -3.30 2.25 18.61
N ILE A 155 -2.56 2.43 17.52
CA ILE A 155 -2.74 3.57 16.61
C ILE A 155 -4.12 3.53 15.96
N VAL A 156 -4.60 2.36 15.53
CA VAL A 156 -5.95 2.22 14.99
C VAL A 156 -7.00 2.52 16.06
N PHE A 157 -6.87 1.99 17.27
CA PHE A 157 -7.82 2.28 18.35
C PHE A 157 -7.90 3.78 18.65
N LEU A 158 -6.75 4.45 18.78
CA LEU A 158 -6.68 5.88 19.04
C LEU A 158 -7.28 6.69 17.88
N SER A 159 -6.96 6.33 16.65
CA SER A 159 -7.44 7.05 15.46
C SER A 159 -8.93 6.86 15.25
N VAL A 160 -9.46 5.67 15.49
CA VAL A 160 -10.85 5.32 15.18
C VAL A 160 -11.80 5.67 16.31
N TYR A 161 -11.42 5.45 17.57
CA TYR A 161 -12.32 5.62 18.71
C TYR A 161 -12.07 6.92 19.46
N VAL A 162 -10.81 7.23 19.79
CA VAL A 162 -10.47 8.41 20.59
C VAL A 162 -10.56 9.69 19.77
N ALA A 163 -10.11 9.66 18.51
CA ALA A 163 -10.14 10.81 17.63
C ALA A 163 -11.46 10.97 16.85
N GLN A 164 -12.47 10.12 17.07
CA GLN A 164 -13.68 10.10 16.24
C GLN A 164 -14.44 11.43 16.21
N ASP A 165 -14.60 12.07 17.38
CA ASP A 165 -15.32 13.34 17.50
C ASP A 165 -14.52 14.50 16.92
N LEU A 166 -13.20 14.48 17.12
CA LEU A 166 -12.28 15.46 16.55
C LEU A 166 -12.30 15.38 15.02
N MET A 167 -12.17 14.18 14.45
CA MET A 167 -12.23 13.95 13.01
C MET A 167 -13.54 14.44 12.43
N LYS A 168 -14.66 14.07 13.06
CA LYS A 168 -15.99 14.50 12.62
C LYS A 168 -16.12 16.03 12.64
N THR A 169 -15.68 16.68 13.71
CA THR A 169 -15.71 18.14 13.85
C THR A 169 -14.84 18.83 12.81
N ILE A 170 -13.62 18.34 12.58
CA ILE A 170 -12.71 18.87 11.56
C ILE A 170 -13.34 18.75 10.18
N VAL A 171 -13.84 17.58 9.80
CA VAL A 171 -14.44 17.35 8.48
C VAL A 171 -15.69 18.21 8.28
N GLN A 172 -16.54 18.34 9.31
CA GLN A 172 -17.77 19.14 9.23
C GLN A 172 -17.51 20.65 9.21
N SER A 173 -16.42 21.11 9.82
CA SER A 173 -16.03 22.52 9.82
C SER A 173 -15.24 22.92 8.58
N MET A 174 -14.93 21.98 7.67
CA MET A 174 -14.19 22.30 6.46
C MET A 174 -15.02 23.20 5.53
N PRO A 175 -14.46 24.33 5.08
CA PRO A 175 -15.12 25.15 4.07
C PRO A 175 -15.19 24.39 2.74
N ALA A 176 -16.22 24.67 1.94
CA ALA A 176 -16.50 23.95 0.70
C ALA A 176 -15.29 23.88 -0.26
N TRP A 177 -14.51 24.97 -0.36
CA TRP A 177 -13.33 25.01 -1.22
C TRP A 177 -12.24 24.00 -0.79
N LEU A 178 -12.09 23.77 0.53
CA LEU A 178 -11.09 22.85 1.06
C LEU A 178 -11.54 21.40 0.90
N ALA A 179 -12.81 21.12 1.21
CA ALA A 179 -13.40 19.79 0.99
C ALA A 179 -13.32 19.38 -0.49
N HIS A 180 -13.61 20.32 -1.40
CA HIS A 180 -13.45 20.10 -2.84
C HIS A 180 -11.98 19.89 -3.25
N GLY A 181 -11.04 20.60 -2.60
CA GLY A 181 -9.60 20.35 -2.80
C GLY A 181 -9.20 18.91 -2.45
N PHE A 182 -9.69 18.37 -1.33
CA PHE A 182 -9.47 16.98 -0.94
C PHE A 182 -10.15 15.97 -1.87
N GLU A 183 -11.35 16.29 -2.38
CA GLU A 183 -12.06 15.48 -3.36
C GLU A 183 -11.24 15.33 -4.66
N VAL A 184 -10.79 16.46 -5.22
CA VAL A 184 -9.97 16.48 -6.44
C VAL A 184 -8.64 15.76 -6.20
N ALA A 185 -7.95 16.07 -5.10
CA ALA A 185 -6.70 15.41 -4.75
C ALA A 185 -6.87 13.90 -4.60
N GLY A 186 -7.89 13.47 -3.85
CA GLY A 186 -8.22 12.05 -3.66
C GLY A 186 -8.56 11.34 -4.96
N GLY A 187 -9.30 11.99 -5.86
CA GLY A 187 -9.62 11.47 -7.19
C GLY A 187 -8.40 11.34 -8.12
N MET A 188 -7.36 12.15 -7.91
CA MET A 188 -6.11 12.07 -8.67
C MET A 188 -5.13 11.02 -8.15
N LEU A 189 -5.25 10.58 -6.89
CA LEU A 189 -4.32 9.62 -6.28
C LEU A 189 -4.17 8.30 -7.06
N PRO A 190 -5.23 7.67 -7.58
CA PRO A 190 -5.09 6.51 -8.46
C PRO A 190 -4.17 6.75 -9.66
N ALA A 191 -4.30 7.91 -10.32
CA ALA A 191 -3.44 8.24 -11.46
C ALA A 191 -1.97 8.41 -11.05
N VAL A 192 -1.71 8.97 -9.87
CA VAL A 192 -0.36 9.06 -9.29
C VAL A 192 0.20 7.66 -8.99
N GLY A 193 -0.61 6.78 -8.41
CA GLY A 193 -0.26 5.39 -8.14
C GLY A 193 0.17 4.64 -9.41
N PHE A 194 -0.64 4.72 -10.48
CA PHE A 194 -0.29 4.13 -11.78
C PHE A 194 0.92 4.80 -12.43
N GLY A 195 1.09 6.12 -12.25
CA GLY A 195 2.27 6.84 -12.75
C GLY A 195 3.56 6.34 -12.11
N MET A 196 3.55 6.06 -10.80
CA MET A 196 4.70 5.48 -10.10
C MET A 196 4.96 4.03 -10.54
N LEU A 197 3.91 3.20 -10.68
CA LEU A 197 4.05 1.86 -11.26
C LEU A 197 4.71 1.91 -12.62
N LEU A 198 4.19 2.75 -13.51
CA LEU A 198 4.70 2.89 -14.85
C LEU A 198 6.17 3.35 -14.81
N ARG A 199 6.53 4.32 -13.97
CA ARG A 199 7.91 4.77 -13.83
C ARG A 199 8.88 3.63 -13.46
N VAL A 200 8.46 2.69 -12.62
CA VAL A 200 9.29 1.54 -12.20
C VAL A 200 9.30 0.44 -13.27
N MET A 201 8.19 0.22 -13.97
CA MET A 201 8.06 -0.87 -14.94
C MET A 201 8.50 -0.49 -16.37
N MET A 202 8.46 0.79 -16.72
CA MET A 202 8.65 1.27 -18.09
C MET A 202 10.10 1.11 -18.52
N ARG A 203 10.30 0.48 -19.68
CA ARG A 203 11.58 0.42 -20.38
C ARG A 203 11.40 0.98 -21.78
N ALA A 204 12.45 1.60 -22.32
CA ALA A 204 12.40 2.27 -23.60
C ALA A 204 11.93 1.33 -24.73
N GLU A 205 12.40 0.07 -24.69
CA GLU A 205 12.10 -0.97 -25.68
C GLU A 205 10.61 -1.36 -25.71
N TYR A 206 9.91 -1.25 -24.57
CA TYR A 206 8.50 -1.64 -24.45
C TYR A 206 7.53 -0.46 -24.55
N THR A 207 8.04 0.76 -24.77
CA THR A 207 7.22 1.97 -24.98
C THR A 207 6.14 1.80 -26.06
N PRO A 208 6.38 1.13 -27.20
CA PRO A 208 5.33 0.92 -28.21
C PRO A 208 4.12 0.14 -27.67
N TYR A 209 4.34 -0.87 -26.83
CA TYR A 209 3.26 -1.65 -26.22
C TYR A 209 2.39 -0.79 -25.30
N PHE A 210 3.02 0.12 -24.54
CA PHE A 210 2.30 1.08 -23.71
C PHE A 210 1.44 2.04 -24.55
N ILE A 211 1.98 2.62 -25.62
CA ILE A 211 1.24 3.54 -26.51
C ILE A 211 0.03 2.84 -27.15
N ILE A 212 0.20 1.60 -27.61
CA ILE A 212 -0.89 0.80 -28.18
C ILE A 212 -1.97 0.56 -27.13
N GLY A 213 -1.58 0.12 -25.92
CA GLY A 213 -2.52 -0.10 -24.81
C GLY A 213 -3.28 1.17 -24.43
N PHE A 214 -2.60 2.30 -24.34
CA PHE A 214 -3.21 3.60 -24.05
C PHE A 214 -4.20 4.03 -25.13
N PHE A 215 -3.84 3.89 -26.40
CA PHE A 215 -4.73 4.23 -27.52
C PHE A 215 -5.99 3.36 -27.50
N ILE A 216 -5.83 2.04 -27.36
CA ILE A 216 -6.94 1.09 -27.25
C ILE A 216 -7.85 1.46 -26.06
N ALA A 217 -7.28 1.68 -24.88
CA ALA A 217 -8.02 2.05 -23.67
C ALA A 217 -8.75 3.40 -23.75
N SER A 218 -8.26 4.33 -24.58
CA SER A 218 -8.86 5.66 -24.73
C SER A 218 -10.09 5.68 -25.65
N PHE A 219 -10.15 4.77 -26.63
CA PHE A 219 -11.22 4.76 -27.64
C PHE A 219 -12.22 3.62 -27.47
N LEU A 220 -11.84 2.51 -26.83
CA LEU A 220 -12.73 1.37 -26.60
C LEU A 220 -13.35 1.43 -25.19
N PRO A 221 -14.68 1.43 -25.07
CA PRO A 221 -15.34 1.34 -23.77
C PRO A 221 -15.23 -0.10 -23.25
N PHE A 222 -14.33 -0.32 -22.29
CA PHE A 222 -14.24 -1.58 -21.58
C PHE A 222 -15.17 -1.59 -20.36
N SER A 223 -15.99 -2.62 -20.21
CA SER A 223 -16.85 -2.77 -19.03
C SER A 223 -16.09 -3.11 -17.74
N ASN A 224 -14.88 -3.69 -17.87
CA ASN A 224 -13.98 -4.00 -16.78
C ASN A 224 -12.52 -4.11 -17.31
N LEU A 225 -11.55 -4.32 -16.40
CA LEU A 225 -10.12 -4.39 -16.73
C LEU A 225 -9.68 -5.71 -17.40
N LEU A 226 -10.52 -6.75 -17.41
CA LEU A 226 -10.13 -8.09 -17.83
C LEU A 226 -9.77 -8.19 -19.32
N PRO A 227 -10.52 -7.61 -20.28
CA PRO A 227 -10.13 -7.59 -21.68
C PRO A 227 -8.75 -6.98 -21.92
N VAL A 228 -8.45 -5.86 -21.24
CA VAL A 228 -7.15 -5.18 -21.37
C VAL A 228 -6.03 -6.06 -20.83
N ALA A 229 -6.25 -6.71 -19.67
CA ALA A 229 -5.28 -7.63 -19.08
C ALA A 229 -5.00 -8.85 -19.97
N VAL A 230 -6.02 -9.43 -20.59
CA VAL A 230 -5.87 -10.58 -21.50
C VAL A 230 -5.11 -10.20 -22.78
N ILE A 231 -5.41 -9.03 -23.37
CA ILE A 231 -4.67 -8.52 -24.53
C ILE A 231 -3.20 -8.28 -24.16
N GLY A 232 -2.95 -7.64 -23.02
CA GLY A 232 -1.59 -7.41 -22.52
C GLY A 232 -0.82 -8.71 -22.28
N ALA A 233 -1.45 -9.71 -21.67
CA ALA A 233 -0.86 -11.02 -21.44
C ALA A 233 -0.54 -11.75 -22.76
N ALA A 234 -1.43 -11.68 -23.75
CA ALA A 234 -1.20 -12.28 -25.06
C ALA A 234 0.00 -11.65 -25.80
N LEU A 235 0.11 -10.31 -25.77
CA LEU A 235 1.25 -9.58 -26.35
C LEU A 235 2.56 -9.92 -25.62
N ALA A 236 2.54 -9.99 -24.29
CA ALA A 236 3.70 -10.37 -23.48
C ALA A 236 4.17 -11.80 -23.76
N LEU A 237 3.23 -12.76 -23.89
CA LEU A 237 3.56 -14.14 -24.25
C LEU A 237 4.15 -14.23 -25.66
N TYR A 238 3.57 -13.51 -26.62
CA TYR A 238 4.10 -13.45 -27.99
C TYR A 238 5.54 -12.93 -28.02
N GLU A 239 5.83 -11.82 -27.33
CA GLU A 239 7.18 -11.27 -27.22
C GLU A 239 8.14 -12.26 -26.56
N TYR A 240 7.71 -12.91 -25.47
CA TYR A 240 8.51 -13.89 -24.74
C TYR A 240 8.93 -15.08 -25.64
N PHE A 241 8.00 -15.65 -26.42
CA PHE A 241 8.32 -16.73 -27.34
C PHE A 241 9.21 -16.26 -28.51
N ARG A 242 8.98 -15.04 -29.04
CA ARG A 242 9.82 -14.45 -30.08
C ARG A 242 11.27 -14.27 -29.62
N MET A 243 11.48 -13.74 -28.41
CA MET A 243 12.80 -13.59 -27.81
C MET A 243 13.49 -14.94 -27.56
N LYS A 244 12.73 -15.98 -27.21
CA LYS A 244 13.26 -17.33 -27.02
C LYS A 244 13.71 -17.99 -28.33
N GLU A 245 13.04 -17.71 -29.43
CA GLU A 245 13.37 -18.22 -30.77
C GLU A 245 14.53 -17.48 -31.44
N GLN A 246 14.86 -16.27 -30.96
CA GLN A 246 16.10 -15.57 -31.32
C GLN A 246 17.16 -15.84 -30.24
N PRO A 247 17.95 -16.94 -30.32
CA PRO A 247 19.12 -17.05 -29.48
C PRO A 247 19.98 -15.82 -29.78
N VAL A 248 20.32 -15.07 -28.75
CA VAL A 248 21.23 -13.91 -28.81
C VAL A 248 22.35 -14.26 -29.77
N ALA A 249 22.32 -13.67 -30.97
CA ALA A 249 23.50 -13.66 -31.82
C ALA A 249 24.57 -12.99 -30.97
N LEU A 250 25.56 -13.77 -30.56
CA LEU A 250 26.72 -13.28 -29.82
C LEU A 250 27.35 -12.16 -30.65
N ASN A 251 26.97 -10.91 -30.36
CA ASN A 251 27.72 -9.75 -30.81
C ASN A 251 29.04 -9.78 -30.04
N ASN A 252 30.05 -10.36 -30.67
CA ASN A 252 31.44 -10.41 -30.23
C ASN A 252 32.14 -9.03 -30.24
N ASP A 253 31.43 -7.91 -30.05
CA ASP A 253 31.97 -6.56 -30.21
C ASP A 253 31.84 -5.65 -28.97
N VAL A 254 31.56 -6.19 -27.78
CA VAL A 254 31.60 -5.40 -26.52
C VAL A 254 32.53 -6.02 -25.47
N ALA A 255 33.62 -6.64 -25.92
CA ALA A 255 34.73 -7.02 -25.04
C ALA A 255 35.65 -5.81 -24.73
N THR A 256 35.11 -4.62 -24.44
CA THR A 256 35.86 -3.51 -23.82
C THR A 256 34.88 -2.43 -23.34
N LYS A 257 34.23 -2.66 -22.20
CA LYS A 257 33.88 -1.61 -21.23
C LYS A 257 33.40 -2.33 -19.98
N GLY A 258 34.31 -2.49 -19.02
CA GLY A 258 33.98 -3.01 -17.70
C GLY A 258 32.90 -2.13 -17.08
N GLU A 259 31.81 -2.77 -16.68
CA GLU A 259 30.79 -2.14 -15.85
C GLU A 259 31.43 -1.88 -14.49
N ASP A 260 31.64 -0.60 -14.21
CA ASP A 260 32.11 -0.10 -12.92
C ASP A 260 30.94 -0.15 -11.93
N TYR A 261 30.92 -1.17 -11.08
CA TYR A 261 29.93 -1.37 -10.01
C TYR A 261 30.21 -0.46 -8.79
N SER A 262 30.74 0.75 -9.00
CA SER A 262 31.14 1.68 -7.93
C SER A 262 30.01 2.61 -7.42
N GLU A 263 28.83 2.64 -8.05
CA GLU A 263 27.74 3.51 -7.61
C GLU A 263 26.60 2.67 -7.05
N GLY A 264 26.84 2.10 -5.86
CA GLY A 264 25.81 1.58 -4.97
C GLY A 264 25.28 2.71 -4.09
N ILE A 265 23.94 2.83 -4.02
CA ILE A 265 23.24 3.45 -2.89
C ILE A 265 22.84 2.32 -1.94
#